data_AF-A0A356JWW7-F1
#
_entry.id   AF-A0A356JWW7-F1
#
_cell.length_a   1.000
_cell.length_b   1.000
_cell.length_c   1.000
_cell.angle_alpha   90.00
_cell.angle_beta   90.00
_cell.angle_gamma   90.00
#
_symmetry.space_group_name_H-M   'P 1'
#
loop_
_entity.id
_entity.type
_entity.pdbx_description
1 polymer ?
#
loop_
_entity_poly.entity_id
_entity_poly.type
_entity_poly.pdbx_seq_one_letter_code
_entity_poly.pdbx_strand_id
1 'polypeptide(L)' 'MPSYTIIVPDSSYLSRICGTNDSNLKLMESFLGVPVFARGNELSIDCGDSCIEQQFRFAVDRILDEFSAASKNVSD' A
#
# COMPACT_ATOMS: atom_id res chain seq x y z
N MET A 1 -9.61 -10.64 14.53
CA MET A 1 -8.43 -9.79 14.78
C MET A 1 -8.77 -8.39 14.28
N PRO A 2 -8.28 -7.31 14.91
CA PRO A 2 -8.48 -5.97 14.38
C PRO A 2 -7.72 -5.81 13.06
N SER A 3 -8.38 -5.23 12.06
CA SER A 3 -7.79 -4.91 10.76
C SER A 3 -7.35 -3.44 10.74
N TYR A 4 -6.12 -3.17 10.33
CA TYR A 4 -5.63 -1.82 10.09
C TYR A 4 -5.78 -1.49 8.61
N THR A 5 -6.41 -0.36 8.26
CA THR A 5 -6.75 -0.02 6.88
C THR A 5 -6.29 1.39 6.52
N ILE A 6 -5.69 1.52 5.33
CA ILE A 6 -5.30 2.77 4.70
C ILE A 6 -6.21 3.01 3.50
N ILE A 7 -6.79 4.21 3.42
CA ILE A 7 -7.56 4.64 2.27
C ILE A 7 -6.62 5.30 1.27
N VAL A 8 -6.51 4.71 0.08
CA VAL A 8 -5.71 5.25 -1.01
C VAL A 8 -6.54 6.29 -1.77
N PRO A 9 -5.95 7.45 -2.14
CA PRO A 9 -6.71 8.57 -2.71
C PRO A 9 -7.42 8.24 -4.03
N ASP A 10 -6.83 7.37 -4.84
CA ASP A 10 -7.33 7.00 -6.16
C ASP A 10 -7.08 5.52 -6.46
N SER A 11 -8.05 4.86 -7.08
CA SER A 11 -7.98 3.46 -7.50
C SER A 11 -6.83 3.15 -8.47
N SER A 12 -6.38 4.14 -9.25
CA SER A 12 -5.22 4.03 -10.14
C SER A 12 -3.90 3.96 -9.37
N TYR A 13 -3.77 4.65 -8.23
CA TYR A 13 -2.63 4.46 -7.34
C TYR A 13 -2.68 3.08 -6.71
N LEU A 14 -3.86 2.63 -6.27
CA LEU A 14 -4.02 1.29 -5.71
C LEU A 14 -3.59 0.21 -6.70
N SER A 15 -4.01 0.30 -7.96
CA SER A 15 -3.61 -0.65 -9.02
C SER A 15 -2.09 -0.69 -9.20
N ARG A 16 -1.40 0.46 -9.14
CA ARG A 16 0.07 0.50 -9.19
C ARG A 16 0.72 -0.08 -7.95
N ILE A 17 0.16 0.20 -6.76
CA ILE A 17 0.63 -0.39 -5.51
C ILE A 17 0.51 -1.91 -5.56
N CYS A 18 -0.63 -2.44 -6.04
CA CYS A 18 -0.87 -3.88 -6.12
C CYS A 18 0.02 -4.58 -7.15
N GLY A 19 0.39 -3.87 -8.21
CA GLY A 19 1.18 -4.42 -9.30
C GLY A 19 0.39 -5.43 -10.13
N THR A 20 1.06 -6.01 -11.11
CA THR A 20 0.44 -7.00 -12.01
C THR A 20 0.13 -8.30 -11.26
N ASN A 21 -1.13 -8.76 -11.30
CA ASN A 21 -1.58 -9.97 -10.58
C ASN A 21 -1.26 -9.95 -9.07
N ASP A 22 -1.35 -8.78 -8.45
CA ASP A 22 -1.11 -8.58 -7.01
C ASP A 22 0.30 -8.99 -6.56
N SER A 23 1.27 -8.99 -7.48
CA SER A 23 2.66 -9.37 -7.20
C SER A 23 3.27 -8.55 -6.06
N ASN A 24 2.91 -7.27 -6.00
CA ASN A 24 3.45 -6.37 -4.98
C ASN A 24 2.76 -6.56 -3.63
N LEU A 25 1.48 -6.97 -3.62
CA LEU A 25 0.81 -7.39 -2.38
C LEU A 25 1.56 -8.55 -1.75
N LYS A 26 1.89 -9.59 -2.53
CA LYS A 26 2.67 -10.74 -2.05
C LYS A 26 4.05 -10.35 -1.53
N LEU A 27 4.69 -9.36 -2.16
CA LEU A 27 5.96 -8.83 -1.69
C LEU A 27 5.80 -8.08 -0.35
N MET A 28 4.76 -7.27 -0.21
CA MET A 28 4.44 -6.59 1.06
C MET A 28 4.09 -7.59 2.16
N GLU A 29 3.32 -8.63 1.85
CA GLU A 29 3.02 -9.73 2.78
C GLU A 29 4.31 -10.42 3.26
N SER A 30 5.19 -10.76 2.33
CA SER A 30 6.48 -11.37 2.66
C SER A 30 7.38 -10.46 3.48
N PHE A 31 7.30 -9.14 3.28
CA PHE A 31 8.10 -8.16 4.01
C PHE A 31 7.57 -7.94 5.43
N LEU A 32 6.24 -7.82 5.59
CA LEU A 32 5.58 -7.53 6.86
C LEU A 32 5.35 -8.80 7.71
N GLY A 33 5.35 -9.98 7.08
CA GLY A 33 5.07 -11.25 7.74
C GLY A 33 3.59 -11.46 8.09
N VAL A 34 2.70 -10.61 7.56
CA VAL A 34 1.25 -10.68 7.78
C VAL A 34 0.49 -10.56 6.46
N PRO A 35 -0.74 -11.09 6.38
CA PRO A 35 -1.57 -10.93 5.18
C PRO A 35 -1.88 -9.46 4.87
N VAL A 36 -1.88 -9.12 3.58
CA VAL A 36 -2.16 -7.79 3.04
C VAL A 36 -3.25 -7.92 1.99
N PHE A 37 -4.32 -7.15 2.13
CA PHE A 37 -5.48 -7.24 1.25
C PHE A 37 -5.81 -5.88 0.65
N ALA A 38 -6.30 -5.90 -0.58
CA ALA A 38 -6.82 -4.73 -1.25
C ALA A 38 -8.33 -4.88 -1.50
N ARG A 39 -9.10 -3.83 -1.23
CA ARG A 39 -10.54 -3.79 -1.50
C ARG A 39 -10.97 -2.40 -1.94
N GLY A 40 -11.48 -2.24 -3.16
CA GLY A 40 -11.92 -0.94 -3.65
C GLY A 40 -10.74 0.02 -3.82
N ASN A 41 -10.63 1.03 -2.97
CA ASN A 41 -9.48 1.93 -2.84
C ASN A 41 -8.76 1.77 -1.49
N GLU A 42 -8.94 0.64 -0.83
CA GLU A 42 -8.46 0.37 0.52
C GLU A 42 -7.36 -0.68 0.49
N LEU A 43 -6.40 -0.53 1.41
CA LEU A 43 -5.29 -1.44 1.66
C LEU A 43 -5.28 -1.78 3.14
N SER A 44 -5.34 -3.07 3.48
CA SER A 44 -5.56 -3.54 4.85
C SER A 44 -4.58 -4.63 5.26
N ILE A 45 -4.26 -4.69 6.56
CA ILE A 45 -3.51 -5.79 7.19
C ILE A 45 -4.25 -6.31 8.41
N ASP A 46 -4.12 -7.62 8.65
CA ASP A 46 -4.67 -8.30 9.84
C ASP A 46 -3.53 -8.69 10.78
N CYS A 47 -3.29 -7.84 11.78
CA CYS A 47 -2.05 -7.91 12.56
C CYS A 47 -2.25 -7.54 14.04
N GLY A 48 -2.88 -6.40 14.33
CA GLY A 48 -3.03 -5.90 15.70
C GLY A 48 -1.73 -5.52 16.42
N ASP A 49 -0.57 -5.65 15.77
CA ASP A 49 0.74 -5.17 16.22
C ASP A 49 1.01 -3.79 15.61
N SER A 50 1.16 -2.78 16.48
CA SER A 50 1.36 -1.39 16.09
C SER A 50 2.68 -1.13 15.36
N CYS A 51 3.70 -1.96 15.57
CA CYS A 51 4.98 -1.87 14.85
C CYS A 51 4.78 -2.22 13.37
N ILE A 52 4.05 -3.31 13.10
CA ILE A 52 3.76 -3.75 11.73
C ILE A 52 2.79 -2.77 11.04
N GLU A 53 1.81 -2.23 11.76
CA GLU A 53 0.93 -1.16 11.25
C GLU A 53 1.72 0.08 10.84
N GLN A 54 2.72 0.49 11.63
CA GLN A 54 3.60 1.62 11.30
C GLN A 54 4.49 1.33 10.08
N GLN A 55 5.05 0.12 9.97
CA GLN A 55 5.86 -0.28 8.81
C GLN A 55 5.02 -0.30 7.53
N PHE A 56 3.81 -0.86 7.60
CA PHE A 56 2.86 -0.89 6.51
C PHE A 56 2.49 0.52 6.05
N ARG A 57 2.13 1.40 6.99
CA ARG A 57 1.84 2.80 6.69
C ARG A 57 3.02 3.51 6.04
N PHE A 58 4.22 3.36 6.59
CA PHE A 58 5.41 3.99 6.03
C PHE A 58 5.68 3.54 4.59
N ALA A 59 5.54 2.24 4.31
CA ALA A 59 5.73 1.71 2.96
C ALA A 59 4.71 2.29 1.97
N VAL A 60 3.42 2.30 2.33
CA VAL A 60 2.35 2.85 1.48
C VAL A 60 2.54 4.35 1.26
N ASP A 61 2.81 5.12 2.31
CA ASP A 61 3.02 6.57 2.22
C ASP A 61 4.22 6.90 1.31
N ARG A 62 5.34 6.16 1.41
CA ARG A 62 6.50 6.32 0.53
C ARG A 62 6.19 6.04 -0.94
N ILE A 63 5.45 4.98 -1.23
CA ILE A 63 5.07 4.63 -2.60
C ILE A 63 4.14 5.71 -3.19
N LEU A 64 3.19 6.21 -2.39
CA LEU A 64 2.29 7.29 -2.80
C LEU A 64 3.03 8.61 -3.05
N ASP A 65 3.96 8.97 -2.18
CA ASP A 65 4.84 10.13 -2.36
C ASP A 65 5.57 10.05 -3.70
N GLU A 66 6.14 8.89 -4.03
CA GLU A 66 6.88 8.68 -5.27
C GLU A 66 6.01 8.83 -6.52
N PHE A 67 4.79 8.29 -6.51
CA PHE A 67 3.85 8.47 -7.62
C PHE A 67 3.39 9.92 -7.78
N SER A 68 3.23 10.65 -6.68
CA SER A 68 2.88 12.07 -6.68
C SER A 68 4.02 12.93 -7.26
N ALA A 69 5.28 12.57 -6.97
CA ALA A 69 6.46 13.25 -7.47
C ALA A 69 6.68 12.95 -8.96
N ALA A 70 6.51 11.70 -9.39
CA ALA A 70 6.63 11.30 -10.79
C ALA A 70 5.64 12.03 -11.71
N SER A 71 4.45 12.36 -11.19
CA SER A 71 3.42 13.09 -11.94
C SER A 71 3.76 14.57 -12.17
N LYS A 72 4.72 15.14 -11.44
CA LYS A 72 5.14 16.56 -11.58
C LYS A 72 6.25 16.79 -12.61
N ASN A 73 6.87 15.74 -13.14
CA ASN A 73 8.03 15.85 -14.05
C ASN A 73 7.67 15.80 -15.55
N VAL A 74 6.40 16.00 -15.94
CA VAL A 74 5.96 16.00 -17.35
C VAL A 74 5.55 17.42 -17.81
N SER A 75 6.30 18.43 -17.39
CA SER A 75 6.10 19.81 -17.83
C SER A 75 7.46 20.46 -18.10
N ASP A 76 8.05 20.09 -19.22
CA ASP A 76 8.97 20.92 -20.01
C ASP A 76 8.73 20.61 -21.50
#